data_AF-A0A520M798-F1
#
_entry.id   AF-A0A520M798-F1
#
_cell.length_a   1.000
_cell.length_b   1.000
_cell.length_c   1.000
_cell.angle_alpha   90.00
_cell.angle_beta   90.00
_cell.angle_gamma   90.00
#
_symmetry.space_group_name_H-M   'P 1'
#
loop_
_entity.id
_entity.type
_entity.pdbx_description
1 polymer ?
#
loop_
_entity_poly.entity_id
_entity_poly.type
_entity_poly.pdbx_seq_one_letter_code
_entity_poly.pdbx_strand_id
1 'polypeptide(L)'
;MVSPRIAKIAFLYFLLPFLTNAKAKEEWWSLSPEKIQETEIIRNKSAHWSINEIDYFVYDKLAKSNLSPSPKSDPRKLIRRVYFDLIGLPPSPDQVEEFCLSPSDKKYNKIIDDLLSSPHYGERWGRHWLDVARYGESNGFEYNEPRNNAWPYRDWVIKAFNGDMPYNEFAKSQICGDIKYKDRGGDAAVGFLVAGIHNTVLPGKEILKKQARADELEEMIGAVGQAFLGMTLHCARCHDHKADPISTKDYYAFAANLSGVYHGEKKRLKDAKQKIFTVLAKDPGLMKIHLRGNVASLGEEILPGSIPSIGGKENEFQINSDSKDSERRSKLADWITSERNPLFSRVAVNRIWAWHFGRGIVNTPNDFGANGATPTHPKLLDWLAIRFREEGHSVKYLHRLIMNSATYRQSSVTRKKAYEVDADSTLLWRFPPRRIDAESLRDSILMVSGTLNRRAGGPGYKDTKEEHFNAGRYYIAMDPVGEEFDRRTVYRFSPRGGRPSILDAFDAPSPSSSCPQRQTTTTPAQVLSLTNSSFVLRKAKQFSERLEAESNFIDEEIIDRAWEIALNRKPDTKEKKIAMRIIQEEGLMVLCRTLFNSSQFVLIE
;
A
#
# COMPACT_ATOMS: atom_id res chain seq x y z
N MET A 1 -13.79 45.36 -50.84
CA MET A 1 -14.56 45.70 -49.64
C MET A 1 -14.96 44.40 -48.95
N VAL A 2 -14.26 44.02 -47.88
CA VAL A 2 -14.59 42.82 -47.09
C VAL A 2 -15.66 43.22 -46.09
N SER A 3 -16.76 42.45 -46.05
CA SER A 3 -17.93 42.69 -45.21
C SER A 3 -17.56 42.89 -43.73
N PRO A 4 -18.17 43.87 -43.01
CA PRO A 4 -17.94 44.11 -41.58
C PRO A 4 -18.22 42.88 -40.69
N ARG A 5 -18.94 41.87 -41.20
CA ARG A 5 -19.21 40.62 -40.48
C ARG A 5 -18.02 39.65 -40.48
N ILE A 6 -17.15 39.69 -41.49
CA ILE A 6 -16.00 38.77 -41.61
C ILE A 6 -14.85 39.23 -40.71
N ALA A 7 -14.66 40.55 -40.55
CA ALA A 7 -13.66 41.11 -39.63
C ALA A 7 -13.98 40.81 -38.15
N LYS A 8 -15.27 40.73 -37.77
CA LYS A 8 -15.69 40.36 -36.40
C LYS A 8 -15.50 38.88 -36.08
N ILE A 9 -15.63 37.99 -37.07
CA ILE A 9 -15.42 36.54 -36.87
C ILE A 9 -13.91 36.23 -36.78
N ALA A 10 -13.08 36.90 -37.56
CA ALA A 10 -11.61 36.76 -37.47
C ALA A 10 -11.04 37.27 -36.14
N PHE A 11 -11.61 38.34 -35.56
CA PHE A 11 -11.18 38.86 -34.26
C PHE A 11 -11.59 37.97 -33.07
N LEU A 12 -12.72 37.26 -33.16
CA LEU A 12 -13.10 36.26 -32.15
C LEU A 12 -12.19 35.01 -32.18
N TYR A 13 -11.75 34.56 -33.35
CA TYR A 13 -10.83 33.42 -33.45
C TYR A 13 -9.38 33.76 -33.03
N PHE A 14 -8.96 35.02 -33.13
CA PHE A 14 -7.63 35.46 -32.67
C PHE A 14 -7.54 35.62 -31.14
N LEU A 15 -8.68 35.73 -30.45
CA LEU A 15 -8.77 35.82 -28.98
C LEU A 15 -9.07 34.47 -28.29
N LEU A 16 -9.48 33.43 -29.03
CA LEU A 16 -9.74 32.11 -28.45
C LEU A 16 -8.52 31.44 -27.78
N PRO A 17 -7.25 31.64 -28.22
CA PRO A 17 -6.09 31.14 -27.49
C PRO A 17 -5.73 31.98 -26.25
N PHE A 18 -6.25 33.22 -26.14
CA PHE A 18 -5.99 34.12 -25.02
C PHE A 18 -7.11 34.15 -23.98
N LEU A 19 -8.27 33.55 -24.28
CA LEU A 19 -9.40 33.39 -23.35
C LEU A 19 -9.49 31.99 -22.72
N THR A 20 -8.53 31.10 -22.95
CA THR A 20 -8.44 29.80 -22.26
C THR A 20 -7.47 29.79 -21.07
N ASN A 21 -6.86 30.92 -20.73
CA ASN A 21 -5.99 31.05 -19.55
C ASN A 21 -6.71 31.61 -18.31
N ALA A 22 -8.03 31.51 -18.29
CA ALA A 22 -8.85 31.70 -17.10
C ALA A 22 -9.69 30.44 -16.85
N LYS A 23 -9.02 29.29 -16.63
CA LYS A 23 -9.57 28.36 -15.64
C LYS A 23 -9.65 29.18 -14.36
N ALA A 24 -10.87 29.57 -13.97
CA ALA A 24 -11.12 29.99 -12.61
C ALA A 24 -10.40 28.95 -11.73
N LYS A 25 -9.41 29.42 -10.95
CA LYS A 25 -8.74 28.61 -9.94
C LYS A 25 -9.83 28.08 -9.02
N GLU A 26 -10.31 26.87 -9.26
CA GLU A 26 -10.58 26.01 -8.12
C GLU A 26 -9.24 25.99 -7.37
N GLU A 27 -9.19 26.64 -6.22
CA GLU A 27 -8.06 26.50 -5.30
C GLU A 27 -7.70 25.01 -5.24
N TRP A 28 -6.44 24.65 -5.47
CA TRP A 28 -6.00 23.24 -5.42
C TRP A 28 -6.51 22.61 -4.13
N TRP A 29 -7.55 21.78 -4.24
CA TRP A 29 -8.36 21.35 -3.09
C TRP A 29 -7.49 20.68 -2.02
N SER A 30 -6.46 19.95 -2.47
CA SER A 30 -5.51 19.20 -1.66
C SER A 30 -4.43 20.06 -0.99
N LEU A 31 -4.14 21.24 -1.57
CA LEU A 31 -3.18 22.20 -1.04
C LEU A 31 -3.82 23.22 -0.09
N SER A 32 -5.16 23.26 -0.06
CA SER A 32 -5.90 24.06 0.90
C SER A 32 -5.80 23.42 2.30
N PRO A 33 -5.67 24.22 3.37
CA PRO A 33 -5.75 23.69 4.74
C PRO A 33 -7.02 22.87 4.95
N GLU A 34 -6.98 21.87 5.84
CA GLU A 34 -8.19 21.12 6.19
C GLU A 34 -9.24 22.08 6.76
N LYS A 35 -10.46 22.04 6.22
CA LYS A 35 -11.57 22.90 6.66
C LYS A 35 -12.76 22.04 7.04
N ILE A 36 -13.00 21.89 8.34
CA ILE A 36 -14.27 21.35 8.85
C ILE A 36 -14.73 22.22 9.99
N GLN A 37 -15.91 22.82 9.84
CA GLN A 37 -16.63 23.37 10.98
C GLN A 37 -17.40 22.22 11.63
N GLU A 38 -17.28 22.07 12.95
CA GLU A 38 -17.95 21.01 13.73
C GLU A 38 -19.49 21.01 13.52
N THR A 39 -20.03 22.17 13.15
CA THR A 39 -21.44 22.41 12.76
C THR A 39 -21.87 21.72 11.46
N GLU A 40 -20.94 21.23 10.63
CA GLU A 40 -21.25 20.53 9.37
C GLU A 40 -21.56 19.04 9.55
N ILE A 41 -21.34 18.48 10.74
CA ILE A 41 -21.69 17.08 11.06
C ILE A 41 -23.20 17.02 11.31
N ILE A 42 -23.99 16.75 10.25
CA ILE A 42 -25.45 16.58 10.36
C ILE A 42 -25.75 15.26 11.08
N ARG A 43 -25.81 15.28 12.42
CA ARG A 43 -26.08 14.10 13.25
C ARG A 43 -27.52 13.54 13.13
N ASN A 44 -28.46 14.30 12.55
CA ASN A 44 -29.89 14.09 12.77
C ASN A 44 -30.66 13.33 11.65
N LYS A 45 -30.08 13.06 10.47
CA LYS A 45 -30.80 12.40 9.35
C LYS A 45 -30.56 10.88 9.21
N SER A 46 -29.61 10.31 9.94
CA SER A 46 -29.18 8.90 9.78
C SER A 46 -29.05 8.12 11.10
N ALA A 47 -29.61 8.64 12.20
CA ALA A 47 -29.35 8.18 13.56
C ALA A 47 -29.60 6.68 13.81
N HIS A 48 -30.37 6.00 12.95
CA HIS A 48 -30.71 4.58 13.11
C HIS A 48 -29.70 3.63 12.42
N TRP A 49 -28.87 4.13 11.51
CA TRP A 49 -27.85 3.33 10.82
C TRP A 49 -26.42 3.68 11.26
N SER A 50 -26.15 4.96 11.52
CA SER A 50 -24.82 5.45 11.87
C SER A 50 -24.35 4.95 13.23
N ILE A 51 -23.12 4.44 13.28
CA ILE A 51 -22.42 4.03 14.51
C ILE A 51 -21.43 5.11 14.94
N ASN A 52 -20.73 5.73 13.99
CA ASN A 52 -19.80 6.83 14.24
C ASN A 52 -19.84 7.87 13.11
N GLU A 53 -18.97 8.88 13.19
CA GLU A 53 -19.04 10.05 12.32
C GLU A 53 -18.76 9.77 10.85
N ILE A 54 -18.00 8.71 10.54
CA ILE A 54 -17.76 8.27 9.15
C ILE A 54 -19.09 8.06 8.43
N ASP A 55 -20.04 7.46 9.14
CA ASP A 55 -21.33 7.08 8.59
C ASP A 55 -22.19 8.29 8.21
N TYR A 56 -22.01 9.44 8.88
CA TYR A 56 -22.73 10.67 8.53
C TYR A 56 -22.29 11.19 7.15
N PHE A 57 -20.98 11.20 6.88
CA PHE A 57 -20.46 11.67 5.60
C PHE A 57 -20.85 10.74 4.43
N VAL A 58 -20.81 9.43 4.67
CA VAL A 58 -21.24 8.43 3.67
C VAL A 58 -22.74 8.54 3.42
N TYR A 59 -23.54 8.62 4.48
CA TYR A 59 -24.99 8.76 4.35
C TYR A 59 -25.39 10.04 3.60
N ASP A 60 -24.76 11.19 3.89
CA ASP A 60 -25.04 12.44 3.18
C ASP A 60 -24.82 12.31 1.66
N LYS A 61 -23.74 11.63 1.24
CA LYS A 61 -23.48 11.36 -0.18
C LYS A 61 -24.49 10.40 -0.79
N LEU A 62 -24.82 9.33 -0.10
CA LEU A 62 -25.84 8.37 -0.54
C LEU A 62 -27.20 9.02 -0.72
N ALA A 63 -27.64 9.81 0.27
CA ALA A 63 -28.93 10.50 0.24
C ALA A 63 -29.04 11.48 -0.94
N LYS A 64 -27.96 12.22 -1.25
CA LYS A 64 -27.89 13.11 -2.43
C LYS A 64 -28.00 12.36 -3.76
N SER A 65 -27.61 11.09 -3.78
CA SER A 65 -27.71 10.20 -4.95
C SER A 65 -28.95 9.30 -4.93
N ASN A 66 -29.91 9.54 -4.03
CA ASN A 66 -31.11 8.71 -3.83
C ASN A 66 -30.79 7.23 -3.54
N LEU A 67 -29.64 6.97 -2.90
CA LEU A 67 -29.22 5.67 -2.43
C LEU A 67 -29.42 5.54 -0.93
N SER A 68 -29.60 4.30 -0.49
CA SER A 68 -29.59 3.91 0.92
C SER A 68 -28.41 2.98 1.19
N PRO A 69 -27.86 2.94 2.41
CA PRO A 69 -26.86 1.97 2.78
C PRO A 69 -27.44 0.54 2.82
N SER A 70 -26.57 -0.45 2.62
CA SER A 70 -26.90 -1.87 2.72
C SER A 70 -27.00 -2.31 4.19
N PRO A 71 -27.74 -3.39 4.48
CA PRO A 71 -27.81 -3.91 5.84
C PRO A 71 -26.44 -4.38 6.33
N LYS A 72 -26.29 -4.47 7.66
CA LYS A 72 -25.11 -5.04 8.31
C LYS A 72 -24.79 -6.42 7.76
N SER A 73 -23.50 -6.71 7.60
CA SER A 73 -23.02 -8.00 7.09
C SER A 73 -23.35 -9.13 8.06
N ASP A 74 -23.52 -10.33 7.51
CA ASP A 74 -23.62 -11.56 8.28
C ASP A 74 -22.39 -11.69 9.22
N PRO A 75 -22.56 -12.09 10.50
CA PRO A 75 -21.47 -12.13 11.47
C PRO A 75 -20.24 -12.93 11.00
N ARG A 76 -20.46 -14.02 10.24
CA ARG A 76 -19.42 -14.91 9.73
C ARG A 76 -18.61 -14.24 8.63
N LYS A 77 -19.29 -13.58 7.69
CA LYS A 77 -18.63 -12.78 6.65
C LYS A 77 -17.86 -11.61 7.25
N LEU A 78 -18.48 -10.91 8.20
CA LEU A 78 -17.87 -9.77 8.88
C LEU A 78 -16.58 -10.18 9.60
N ILE A 79 -16.57 -11.28 10.35
CA ILE A 79 -15.37 -11.68 11.08
C ILE A 79 -14.26 -12.17 10.16
N ARG A 80 -14.61 -12.92 9.10
CA ARG A 80 -13.63 -13.31 8.07
C ARG A 80 -12.98 -12.09 7.43
N ARG A 81 -13.76 -11.06 7.07
CA ARG A 81 -13.26 -9.79 6.54
C ARG A 81 -12.26 -9.11 7.48
N VAL A 82 -12.62 -8.98 8.75
CA VAL A 82 -11.76 -8.36 9.78
C VAL A 82 -10.40 -9.05 9.91
N TYR A 83 -10.39 -10.37 9.91
CA TYR A 83 -9.15 -11.17 10.01
C TYR A 83 -8.24 -10.96 8.80
N PHE A 84 -8.78 -10.99 7.58
CA PHE A 84 -7.99 -10.73 6.39
C PHE A 84 -7.51 -9.27 6.29
N ASP A 85 -8.34 -8.30 6.70
CA ASP A 85 -7.94 -6.88 6.70
C ASP A 85 -6.79 -6.63 7.69
N LEU A 86 -6.88 -7.16 8.91
CA LEU A 86 -5.90 -6.87 9.96
C LEU A 86 -4.66 -7.74 9.92
N ILE A 87 -4.77 -9.03 9.62
CA ILE A 87 -3.63 -9.97 9.69
C ILE A 87 -3.36 -10.76 8.40
N GLY A 88 -4.25 -10.66 7.39
CA GLY A 88 -4.08 -11.32 6.09
C GLY A 88 -4.22 -12.84 6.12
N LEU A 89 -4.86 -13.38 7.17
CA LEU A 89 -5.06 -14.81 7.39
C LEU A 89 -6.52 -15.05 7.76
N PRO A 90 -7.12 -16.21 7.44
CA PRO A 90 -8.49 -16.53 7.87
C PRO A 90 -8.56 -16.79 9.38
N PRO A 91 -9.72 -16.56 10.02
CA PRO A 91 -9.96 -17.04 11.38
C PRO A 91 -10.03 -18.56 11.43
N SER A 92 -9.76 -19.14 12.61
CA SER A 92 -10.05 -20.55 12.88
C SER A 92 -11.56 -20.82 12.99
N PRO A 93 -12.04 -22.04 12.73
CA PRO A 93 -13.44 -22.42 12.91
C PRO A 93 -14.00 -22.03 14.28
N ASP A 94 -13.25 -22.31 15.36
CA ASP A 94 -13.67 -22.06 16.74
C ASP A 94 -13.87 -20.57 17.01
N GLN A 95 -12.96 -19.71 16.51
CA GLN A 95 -13.09 -18.25 16.61
C GLN A 95 -14.33 -17.73 15.89
N VAL A 96 -14.67 -18.33 14.75
CA VAL A 96 -15.86 -17.97 13.99
C VAL A 96 -17.12 -18.38 14.75
N GLU A 97 -17.15 -19.62 15.27
CA GLU A 97 -18.28 -20.15 16.01
C GLU A 97 -18.53 -19.34 17.30
N GLU A 98 -17.48 -19.08 18.10
CA GLU A 98 -17.57 -18.30 19.34
C GLU A 98 -18.19 -16.90 19.13
N PHE A 99 -17.84 -16.25 18.02
CA PHE A 99 -18.42 -14.96 17.64
C PHE A 99 -19.87 -15.11 17.14
N CYS A 100 -20.12 -16.10 16.28
CA CYS A 100 -21.44 -16.30 15.66
C CYS A 100 -22.52 -16.76 16.64
N LEU A 101 -22.18 -17.46 17.72
CA LEU A 101 -23.13 -17.93 18.75
C LEU A 101 -23.83 -16.78 19.47
N SER A 102 -23.15 -15.65 19.68
CA SER A 102 -23.72 -14.46 20.33
C SER A 102 -23.00 -13.18 19.87
N PRO A 103 -23.23 -12.74 18.62
CA PRO A 103 -22.56 -11.57 18.06
C PRO A 103 -22.94 -10.32 18.84
N SER A 104 -21.94 -9.57 19.29
CA SER A 104 -22.14 -8.27 19.95
C SER A 104 -21.01 -7.32 19.61
N ASP A 105 -21.26 -6.02 19.74
CA ASP A 105 -20.24 -5.00 19.49
C ASP A 105 -19.07 -5.11 20.48
N LYS A 106 -19.33 -5.52 21.73
CA LYS A 106 -18.28 -5.80 22.71
C LYS A 106 -17.33 -6.92 22.24
N LYS A 107 -17.87 -8.05 21.76
CA LYS A 107 -17.06 -9.15 21.23
C LYS A 107 -16.32 -8.72 19.95
N TYR A 108 -17.00 -8.00 19.06
CA TYR A 108 -16.41 -7.49 17.83
C TYR A 108 -15.20 -6.58 18.10
N ASN A 109 -15.34 -5.63 19.02
CA ASN A 109 -14.27 -4.72 19.43
C ASN A 109 -13.09 -5.48 20.05
N LYS A 110 -13.39 -6.46 20.92
CA LYS A 110 -12.36 -7.32 21.49
C LYS A 110 -11.56 -8.05 20.41
N ILE A 111 -12.22 -8.60 19.39
CA ILE A 111 -11.52 -9.28 18.30
C ILE A 111 -10.64 -8.31 17.50
N ILE A 112 -11.12 -7.10 17.23
CA ILE A 112 -10.28 -6.05 16.61
C ILE A 112 -9.04 -5.78 17.48
N ASP A 113 -9.20 -5.59 18.79
CA ASP A 113 -8.08 -5.31 19.69
C ASP A 113 -7.07 -6.47 19.79
N ASP A 114 -7.57 -7.71 19.85
CA ASP A 114 -6.74 -8.91 19.88
C ASP A 114 -5.93 -9.05 18.57
N LEU A 115 -6.56 -8.78 17.41
CA LEU A 115 -5.89 -8.80 16.11
C LEU A 115 -4.89 -7.66 15.93
N LEU A 116 -5.21 -6.46 16.38
CA LEU A 116 -4.30 -5.31 16.37
C LEU A 116 -3.10 -5.52 17.31
N SER A 117 -3.23 -6.38 18.31
CA SER A 117 -2.15 -6.77 19.23
C SER A 117 -1.33 -7.96 18.72
N SER A 118 -1.83 -8.68 17.71
CA SER A 118 -1.14 -9.82 17.10
C SER A 118 0.15 -9.40 16.39
N PRO A 119 1.24 -10.18 16.48
CA PRO A 119 2.46 -9.91 15.70
C PRO A 119 2.23 -9.97 14.18
N HIS A 120 1.16 -10.66 13.75
CA HIS A 120 0.76 -10.78 12.34
C HIS A 120 0.16 -9.49 11.77
N TYR A 121 -0.24 -8.53 12.62
CA TYR A 121 -0.72 -7.22 12.20
C TYR A 121 0.37 -6.46 11.42
N GLY A 122 1.57 -6.36 11.98
CA GLY A 122 2.71 -5.70 11.36
C GLY A 122 3.18 -6.41 10.09
N GLU A 123 3.03 -7.74 10.01
CA GLU A 123 3.31 -8.51 8.78
C GLU A 123 2.35 -8.10 7.65
N ARG A 124 1.05 -7.96 7.99
CA ARG A 124 0.00 -7.56 7.03
C ARG A 124 0.15 -6.13 6.54
N TRP A 125 0.28 -5.18 7.47
CA TRP A 125 0.31 -3.75 7.16
C TRP A 125 1.69 -3.28 6.73
N GLY A 126 2.75 -3.92 7.24
CA GLY A 126 4.10 -3.72 6.75
C GLY A 126 4.23 -4.10 5.27
N ARG A 127 3.66 -5.23 4.84
CA ARG A 127 3.66 -5.62 3.41
C ARG A 127 3.05 -4.54 2.51
N HIS A 128 1.92 -3.96 2.89
CA HIS A 128 1.32 -2.84 2.12
C HIS A 128 2.28 -1.66 2.00
N TRP A 129 3.02 -1.33 3.06
CA TRP A 129 4.04 -0.29 3.00
C TRP A 129 5.24 -0.66 2.12
N LEU A 130 5.66 -1.93 2.11
CA LEU A 130 6.78 -2.39 1.26
C LEU A 130 6.50 -2.20 -0.24
N ASP A 131 5.23 -2.31 -0.66
CA ASP A 131 4.79 -2.00 -2.02
C ASP A 131 5.03 -0.52 -2.37
N VAL A 132 4.75 0.39 -1.44
CA VAL A 132 5.00 1.85 -1.59
C VAL A 132 6.49 2.15 -1.54
N ALA A 133 7.22 1.47 -0.66
CA ALA A 133 8.65 1.63 -0.48
C ALA A 133 9.49 1.01 -1.61
N ARG A 134 8.88 0.31 -2.57
CA ARG A 134 9.58 -0.37 -3.67
C ARG A 134 10.61 -1.36 -3.16
N TYR A 135 10.27 -2.04 -2.07
CA TYR A 135 11.22 -2.90 -1.37
C TYR A 135 11.58 -4.11 -2.23
N GLY A 136 12.84 -4.15 -2.67
CA GLY A 136 13.43 -5.27 -3.38
C GLY A 136 14.80 -5.62 -2.82
N GLU A 137 15.11 -6.91 -2.83
CA GLU A 137 16.35 -7.46 -2.26
C GLU A 137 17.39 -7.77 -3.34
N SER A 138 17.34 -7.06 -4.46
CA SER A 138 18.38 -7.07 -5.50
C SER A 138 18.45 -5.71 -6.21
N ASN A 139 19.53 -5.44 -6.95
CA ASN A 139 19.76 -4.11 -7.54
C ASN A 139 18.74 -3.70 -8.61
N GLY A 140 18.25 -4.62 -9.42
CA GLY A 140 17.22 -4.38 -10.44
C GLY A 140 17.66 -3.61 -11.69
N PHE A 141 18.97 -3.45 -11.88
CA PHE A 141 19.54 -2.79 -13.07
C PHE A 141 20.37 -3.81 -13.88
N GLU A 142 21.22 -3.33 -14.79
CA GLU A 142 22.12 -4.17 -15.61
C GLU A 142 22.80 -5.29 -14.80
N TYR A 143 23.38 -4.96 -13.63
CA TYR A 143 23.91 -5.94 -12.67
C TYR A 143 22.96 -6.09 -11.48
N ASN A 144 22.03 -7.04 -11.60
CA ASN A 144 20.97 -7.30 -10.62
C ASN A 144 21.44 -8.12 -9.40
N GLU A 145 22.51 -7.68 -8.74
CA GLU A 145 23.10 -8.37 -7.58
C GLU A 145 22.16 -8.45 -6.39
N PRO A 146 22.18 -9.54 -5.60
CA PRO A 146 21.36 -9.69 -4.41
C PRO A 146 21.85 -8.76 -3.29
N ARG A 147 20.91 -8.06 -2.65
CA ARG A 147 21.11 -7.24 -1.45
C ARG A 147 20.83 -8.08 -0.21
N ASN A 148 21.72 -9.02 0.11
CA ASN A 148 21.52 -10.00 1.19
C ASN A 148 21.28 -9.36 2.59
N ASN A 149 21.62 -8.08 2.76
CA ASN A 149 21.45 -7.35 4.01
C ASN A 149 20.33 -6.28 3.96
N ALA A 150 19.38 -6.37 3.03
CA ALA A 150 18.25 -5.42 2.92
C ALA A 150 17.06 -5.76 3.86
N TRP A 151 16.89 -7.04 4.21
CA TRP A 151 15.81 -7.53 5.10
C TRP A 151 15.66 -6.83 6.46
N PRO A 152 16.69 -6.23 7.09
CA PRO A 152 16.47 -5.50 8.33
C PRO A 152 15.53 -4.31 8.18
N TYR A 153 15.41 -3.70 6.99
CA TYR A 153 14.42 -2.65 6.71
C TYR A 153 12.99 -3.21 6.78
N ARG A 154 12.72 -4.34 6.12
CA ARG A 154 11.42 -5.03 6.18
C ARG A 154 11.03 -5.32 7.62
N ASP A 155 11.94 -5.92 8.39
CA ASP A 155 11.69 -6.25 9.79
C ASP A 155 11.47 -5.00 10.66
N TRP A 156 12.15 -3.90 10.35
CA TRP A 156 11.92 -2.62 11.02
C TRP A 156 10.52 -2.07 10.72
N VAL A 157 10.06 -2.12 9.46
CA VAL A 157 8.71 -1.70 9.06
C VAL A 157 7.66 -2.53 9.81
N ILE A 158 7.79 -3.86 9.81
CA ILE A 158 6.87 -4.76 10.52
C ILE A 158 6.80 -4.41 12.02
N LYS A 159 7.95 -4.17 12.65
CA LYS A 159 8.04 -3.78 14.07
C LYS A 159 7.41 -2.41 14.34
N ALA A 160 7.60 -1.44 13.45
CA ALA A 160 7.02 -0.11 13.60
C ALA A 160 5.49 -0.15 13.60
N PHE A 161 4.88 -0.90 12.67
CA PHE A 161 3.43 -1.12 12.68
C PHE A 161 2.97 -1.91 13.91
N ASN A 162 3.64 -3.01 14.26
CA ASN A 162 3.29 -3.78 15.46
C ASN A 162 3.32 -2.94 16.74
N GLY A 163 4.29 -2.02 16.86
CA GLY A 163 4.41 -1.09 17.98
C GLY A 163 3.46 0.11 17.93
N ASP A 164 2.62 0.24 16.89
CA ASP A 164 1.80 1.42 16.61
C ASP A 164 2.60 2.72 16.66
N MET A 165 3.79 2.70 16.05
CA MET A 165 4.62 3.91 15.94
C MET A 165 3.79 5.01 15.27
N PRO A 166 3.69 6.21 15.89
CA PRO A 166 3.01 7.35 15.28
C PRO A 166 3.46 7.54 13.84
N TYR A 167 2.51 7.67 12.90
CA TYR A 167 2.83 7.66 11.47
C TYR A 167 3.74 8.81 11.03
N ASN A 168 3.67 9.96 11.71
CA ASN A 168 4.62 11.06 11.55
C ASN A 168 6.04 10.67 11.97
N GLU A 169 6.22 9.98 13.10
CA GLU A 169 7.53 9.49 13.55
C GLU A 169 8.03 8.35 12.66
N PHE A 170 7.14 7.50 12.15
CA PHE A 170 7.45 6.52 11.11
C PHE A 170 7.98 7.21 9.86
N ALA A 171 7.28 8.21 9.31
CA ALA A 171 7.71 8.97 8.15
C ALA A 171 9.05 9.71 8.38
N LYS A 172 9.23 10.36 9.53
CA LYS A 172 10.52 10.97 9.89
C LYS A 172 11.64 9.95 9.95
N SER A 173 11.38 8.77 10.50
CA SER A 173 12.37 7.69 10.57
C SER A 173 12.79 7.20 9.19
N GLN A 174 11.88 7.16 8.22
CA GLN A 174 12.18 6.80 6.83
C GLN A 174 13.13 7.79 6.13
N ILE A 175 13.11 9.07 6.55
CA ILE A 175 13.90 10.14 5.92
C ILE A 175 15.19 10.43 6.69
N CYS A 176 15.14 10.44 8.02
CA CYS A 176 16.24 10.86 8.89
C CYS A 176 16.45 9.95 10.11
N GLY A 177 15.99 8.70 10.04
CA GLY A 177 16.14 7.65 11.07
C GLY A 177 17.54 7.50 11.63
N ASP A 178 18.53 7.40 10.75
CA ASP A 178 19.94 7.24 11.09
C ASP A 178 20.56 8.47 11.76
N ILE A 179 19.85 9.61 11.78
CA ILE A 179 20.24 10.86 12.44
C ILE A 179 19.52 10.98 13.78
N LYS A 180 18.17 11.00 13.77
CA LYS A 180 17.33 11.33 14.94
C LYS A 180 16.90 10.12 15.78
N TYR A 181 16.91 8.91 15.22
CA TYR A 181 16.26 7.72 15.82
C TYR A 181 17.19 6.50 15.84
N LYS A 182 18.48 6.72 16.12
CA LYS A 182 19.53 5.68 16.12
C LYS A 182 19.22 4.52 17.08
N ASP A 183 18.71 4.85 18.27
CA ASP A 183 18.26 3.93 19.31
C ASP A 183 17.05 3.08 18.92
N ARG A 184 16.30 3.50 17.88
CA ARG A 184 15.11 2.81 17.36
C ARG A 184 15.38 2.03 16.08
N GLY A 185 16.66 1.82 15.73
CA GLY A 185 17.04 1.13 14.50
C GLY A 185 16.82 2.00 13.27
N GLY A 186 17.02 3.32 13.41
CA GLY A 186 16.82 4.27 12.33
C GLY A 186 17.76 4.09 11.13
N ASP A 187 18.89 3.37 11.30
CA ASP A 187 19.70 2.89 10.19
C ASP A 187 18.97 1.88 9.31
N ALA A 188 18.05 1.09 9.86
CA ALA A 188 17.17 0.26 9.04
C ALA A 188 16.08 1.10 8.39
N ALA A 189 15.46 2.03 9.14
CA ALA A 189 14.38 2.87 8.64
C ALA A 189 14.74 3.63 7.35
N VAL A 190 15.89 4.29 7.31
CA VAL A 190 16.32 5.04 6.11
C VAL A 190 16.63 4.16 4.89
N GLY A 191 16.57 2.83 5.04
CA GLY A 191 16.55 1.89 3.93
C GLY A 191 15.48 2.22 2.87
N PHE A 192 14.38 2.89 3.24
CA PHE A 192 13.39 3.42 2.30
C PHE A 192 13.98 4.30 1.20
N LEU A 193 14.91 5.20 1.54
CA LEU A 193 15.51 6.12 0.57
C LEU A 193 16.36 5.40 -0.48
N VAL A 194 16.80 4.18 -0.18
CA VAL A 194 17.69 3.37 -1.05
C VAL A 194 17.07 2.03 -1.40
N ALA A 195 15.76 1.86 -1.16
CA ALA A 195 15.06 0.61 -1.42
C ALA A 195 14.91 0.33 -2.92
N GLY A 196 14.85 1.40 -3.72
CA GLY A 196 14.69 1.41 -5.18
C GLY A 196 15.79 0.72 -5.98
N ILE A 197 15.71 0.85 -7.30
CA ILE A 197 16.72 0.31 -8.23
C ILE A 197 18.05 1.02 -7.99
N HIS A 198 19.17 0.27 -8.06
CA HIS A 198 20.50 0.85 -7.93
C HIS A 198 21.37 0.47 -9.13
N ASN A 199 21.83 1.48 -9.85
CA ASN A 199 22.77 1.30 -10.95
C ASN A 199 24.20 1.25 -10.42
N THR A 200 24.77 0.04 -10.34
CA THR A 200 26.18 -0.18 -9.99
C THR A 200 27.12 -0.16 -11.20
N VAL A 201 26.58 -0.14 -12.43
CA VAL A 201 27.34 -0.10 -13.69
C VAL A 201 27.54 1.35 -14.10
N LEU A 202 28.48 2.02 -13.43
CA LEU A 202 28.77 3.42 -13.71
C LEU A 202 29.71 3.55 -14.92
N PRO A 203 29.35 4.35 -15.94
CA PRO A 203 30.21 4.53 -17.11
C PRO A 203 31.53 5.23 -16.75
N GLY A 204 32.58 5.00 -17.55
CA GLY A 204 33.89 5.63 -17.35
C GLY A 204 33.89 7.15 -17.48
N LYS A 205 33.00 7.70 -18.34
CA LYS A 205 32.89 9.15 -18.57
C LYS A 205 32.16 9.83 -17.41
N GLU A 206 32.79 10.86 -16.84
CA GLU A 206 32.27 11.60 -15.68
C GLU A 206 30.86 12.17 -15.90
N ILE A 207 30.57 12.67 -17.10
CA ILE A 207 29.24 13.22 -17.41
C ILE A 207 28.12 12.18 -17.29
N LEU A 208 28.41 10.92 -17.65
CA LEU A 208 27.44 9.85 -17.55
C LEU A 208 27.25 9.39 -16.09
N LYS A 209 28.29 9.49 -15.25
CA LYS A 209 28.16 9.27 -13.80
C LYS A 209 27.27 10.33 -13.16
N LYS A 210 27.41 11.60 -13.59
CA LYS A 210 26.53 12.69 -13.16
C LYS A 210 25.08 12.47 -13.59
N GLN A 211 24.87 11.98 -14.81
CA GLN A 211 23.53 11.60 -15.28
C GLN A 211 22.92 10.48 -14.43
N ALA A 212 23.66 9.39 -14.23
CA ALA A 212 23.21 8.28 -13.38
C ALA A 212 22.87 8.76 -11.96
N ARG A 213 23.68 9.67 -11.40
CA ARG A 213 23.40 10.26 -10.09
C ARG A 213 22.12 11.12 -10.07
N ALA A 214 21.88 11.89 -11.13
CA ALA A 214 20.66 12.69 -11.24
C ALA A 214 19.42 11.80 -11.35
N ASP A 215 19.52 10.65 -12.03
CA ASP A 215 18.43 9.68 -12.15
C ASP A 215 18.17 8.95 -10.83
N GLU A 216 19.22 8.60 -10.07
CA GLU A 216 19.07 8.09 -8.70
C GLU A 216 18.36 9.08 -7.78
N LEU A 217 18.73 10.37 -7.85
CA LEU A 217 18.09 11.39 -7.03
C LEU A 217 16.63 11.60 -7.43
N GLU A 218 16.31 11.59 -8.72
CA GLU A 218 14.92 11.65 -9.18
C GLU A 218 14.06 10.53 -8.59
N GLU A 219 14.61 9.30 -8.52
CA GLU A 219 13.92 8.15 -7.94
C GLU A 219 13.61 8.37 -6.45
N MET A 220 14.59 8.85 -5.68
CA MET A 220 14.43 9.16 -4.24
C MET A 220 13.42 10.29 -4.01
N ILE A 221 13.48 11.35 -4.82
CA ILE A 221 12.56 12.48 -4.76
C ILE A 221 11.13 12.01 -5.04
N GLY A 222 10.96 11.19 -6.06
CA GLY A 222 9.70 10.52 -6.35
C GLY A 222 9.15 9.72 -5.20
N ALA A 223 10.02 8.90 -4.60
CA ALA A 223 9.68 8.10 -3.44
C ALA A 223 9.05 8.92 -2.33
N VAL A 224 9.75 9.97 -1.92
CA VAL A 224 9.36 10.81 -0.79
C VAL A 224 8.11 11.62 -1.16
N GLY A 225 8.11 12.25 -2.34
CA GLY A 225 7.00 13.06 -2.84
C GLY A 225 5.70 12.25 -2.97
N GLN A 226 5.75 11.08 -3.58
CA GLN A 226 4.56 10.24 -3.77
C GLN A 226 4.12 9.56 -2.48
N ALA A 227 5.06 9.03 -1.67
CA ALA A 227 4.70 8.28 -0.47
C ALA A 227 4.10 9.18 0.62
N PHE A 228 4.65 10.37 0.85
CA PHE A 228 4.27 11.21 1.98
C PHE A 228 3.47 12.46 1.60
N LEU A 229 3.61 12.97 0.37
CA LEU A 229 2.88 14.16 -0.09
C LEU A 229 1.81 13.81 -1.12
N GLY A 230 1.85 12.60 -1.71
CA GLY A 230 0.96 12.25 -2.81
C GLY A 230 1.16 13.18 -4.01
N MET A 231 2.40 13.62 -4.29
CA MET A 231 2.69 14.55 -5.39
C MET A 231 3.71 13.96 -6.37
N THR A 232 3.53 14.21 -7.66
CA THR A 232 4.46 13.82 -8.73
C THR A 232 5.50 14.91 -8.99
N LEU A 233 6.60 14.90 -8.24
CA LEU A 233 7.63 15.95 -8.34
C LEU A 233 8.52 15.83 -9.59
N HIS A 234 8.60 14.65 -10.21
CA HIS A 234 9.52 14.32 -11.31
C HIS A 234 9.45 15.25 -12.51
N CYS A 235 8.23 15.64 -12.92
CA CYS A 235 8.05 16.46 -14.12
C CYS A 235 8.71 17.83 -13.96
N ALA A 236 8.86 18.32 -12.73
CA ALA A 236 9.53 19.57 -12.42
C ALA A 236 11.07 19.53 -12.62
N ARG A 237 11.67 18.36 -12.92
CA ARG A 237 13.11 18.24 -13.16
C ARG A 237 13.58 19.05 -14.38
N CYS A 238 12.81 19.03 -15.47
CA CYS A 238 13.23 19.61 -16.74
C CYS A 238 12.52 20.92 -17.07
N HIS A 239 11.31 21.11 -16.57
CA HIS A 239 10.50 22.30 -16.78
C HIS A 239 9.53 22.44 -15.61
N ASP A 240 8.97 23.62 -15.38
CA ASP A 240 7.95 23.78 -14.34
C ASP A 240 6.80 22.79 -14.55
N HIS A 241 6.30 22.20 -13.48
CA HIS A 241 5.32 21.15 -13.56
C HIS A 241 4.09 21.61 -14.37
N LYS A 242 3.61 20.77 -15.30
CA LYS A 242 2.63 21.15 -16.32
C LYS A 242 1.31 21.68 -15.73
N ALA A 243 0.88 21.13 -14.59
CA ALA A 243 -0.42 21.40 -13.98
C ALA A 243 -0.31 21.81 -12.51
N ASP A 244 0.48 21.09 -11.72
CA ASP A 244 0.75 21.45 -10.32
C ASP A 244 1.64 22.69 -10.15
N PRO A 245 1.46 23.45 -9.05
CA PRO A 245 2.22 24.67 -8.77
C PRO A 245 3.59 24.32 -8.18
N ILE A 246 4.39 23.57 -8.95
CA ILE A 246 5.73 23.11 -8.59
C ILE A 246 6.67 23.59 -9.68
N SER A 247 7.53 24.54 -9.34
CA SER A 247 8.55 25.05 -10.26
C SER A 247 9.75 24.12 -10.34
N THR A 248 10.57 24.33 -11.38
CA THR A 248 11.87 23.69 -11.51
C THR A 248 12.77 24.01 -10.31
N LYS A 249 12.69 25.23 -9.78
CA LYS A 249 13.45 25.62 -8.57
C LYS A 249 13.01 24.81 -7.36
N ASP A 250 11.70 24.58 -7.18
CA ASP A 250 11.18 23.78 -6.07
C ASP A 250 11.69 22.34 -6.13
N TYR A 251 11.74 21.75 -7.33
CA TYR A 251 12.33 20.41 -7.51
C TYR A 251 13.79 20.36 -7.07
N TYR A 252 14.62 21.30 -7.53
CA TYR A 252 16.05 21.29 -7.19
C TYR A 252 16.33 21.67 -5.74
N ALA A 253 15.51 22.55 -5.14
CA ALA A 253 15.56 22.85 -3.70
C ALA A 253 15.21 21.60 -2.87
N PHE A 254 14.18 20.86 -3.28
CA PHE A 254 13.84 19.57 -2.66
C PHE A 254 14.98 18.56 -2.85
N ALA A 255 15.51 18.42 -4.07
CA ALA A 255 16.61 17.51 -4.42
C ALA A 255 17.87 17.75 -3.59
N ALA A 256 18.20 19.02 -3.32
CA ALA A 256 19.35 19.42 -2.52
C ALA A 256 19.28 18.89 -1.07
N ASN A 257 18.09 18.52 -0.57
CA ASN A 257 17.95 17.88 0.75
C ASN A 257 18.37 16.41 0.75
N LEU A 258 18.34 15.74 -0.39
CA LEU A 258 18.64 14.31 -0.55
C LEU A 258 19.95 14.07 -1.31
N SER A 259 20.63 15.12 -1.77
CA SER A 259 21.83 15.00 -2.61
C SER A 259 23.01 14.29 -1.92
N GLY A 260 23.01 14.20 -0.59
CA GLY A 260 23.99 13.47 0.21
C GLY A 260 23.68 11.97 0.40
N VAL A 261 22.55 11.47 -0.09
CA VAL A 261 22.09 10.09 0.14
C VAL A 261 22.62 9.13 -0.93
N TYR A 262 23.38 8.11 -0.51
CA TYR A 262 23.89 7.07 -1.41
C TYR A 262 23.49 5.67 -0.91
N HIS A 263 23.34 4.74 -1.85
CA HIS A 263 23.19 3.32 -1.59
C HIS A 263 24.48 2.73 -0.99
N GLY A 264 24.35 1.76 -0.08
CA GLY A 264 25.48 0.93 0.32
C GLY A 264 25.23 0.06 1.54
N GLU A 265 26.28 -0.60 2.01
CA GLU A 265 26.23 -1.42 3.22
C GLU A 265 27.09 -0.84 4.34
N LYS A 266 26.59 -0.90 5.58
CA LYS A 266 27.35 -0.56 6.79
C LYS A 266 27.05 -1.56 7.92
N LYS A 267 27.82 -1.51 9.01
CA LYS A 267 27.50 -2.25 10.23
C LYS A 267 26.22 -1.69 10.85
N ARG A 268 25.33 -2.55 11.36
CA ARG A 268 24.11 -2.10 12.03
C ARG A 268 24.43 -1.37 13.32
N LEU A 269 23.61 -0.36 13.64
CA LEU A 269 23.75 0.40 14.88
C LEU A 269 23.44 -0.45 16.12
N LYS A 270 22.47 -1.37 16.02
CA LYS A 270 22.06 -2.26 17.13
C LYS A 270 22.85 -3.55 17.24
N ASP A 271 23.55 -3.96 16.17
CA ASP A 271 24.36 -5.18 16.15
C ASP A 271 25.54 -5.02 15.18
N ALA A 272 26.69 -4.62 15.71
CA ALA A 272 27.89 -4.37 14.90
C ALA A 272 28.45 -5.62 14.19
N LYS A 273 28.00 -6.84 14.55
CA LYS A 273 28.37 -8.08 13.85
C LYS A 273 27.56 -8.29 12.57
N GLN A 274 26.45 -7.57 12.41
CA GLN A 274 25.56 -7.66 11.28
C GLN A 274 25.72 -6.46 10.34
N LYS A 275 25.75 -6.71 9.03
CA LYS A 275 25.66 -5.66 8.01
C LYS A 275 24.22 -5.32 7.69
N ILE A 276 24.01 -4.14 7.15
CA ILE A 276 22.72 -3.67 6.63
C ILE A 276 22.93 -2.87 5.35
N PHE A 277 22.08 -3.12 4.36
CA PHE A 277 21.95 -2.28 3.16
C PHE A 277 21.07 -1.08 3.49
N THR A 278 21.64 0.12 3.42
CA THR A 278 21.03 1.37 3.90
C THR A 278 21.75 2.59 3.33
N VAL A 279 21.38 3.79 3.80
CA VAL A 279 21.99 5.06 3.42
C VAL A 279 23.45 5.16 3.91
N LEU A 280 24.32 5.47 2.96
CA LEU A 280 25.64 6.04 3.17
C LEU A 280 25.56 7.55 2.93
N ALA A 281 25.50 8.32 4.01
CA ALA A 281 25.48 9.78 3.91
C ALA A 281 26.88 10.32 3.54
N LYS A 282 26.93 11.23 2.57
CA LYS A 282 28.11 12.01 2.21
C LYS A 282 27.80 13.49 2.32
N ASP A 283 28.84 14.32 2.27
CA ASP A 283 28.65 15.76 2.15
C ASP A 283 27.85 16.06 0.86
N PRO A 284 26.64 16.64 0.98
CA PRO A 284 25.78 16.90 -0.16
C PRO A 284 26.32 17.99 -1.09
N GLY A 285 27.25 18.83 -0.62
CA GLY A 285 27.77 19.97 -1.36
C GLY A 285 26.69 20.94 -1.85
N LEU A 286 27.07 21.73 -2.85
CA LEU A 286 26.19 22.71 -3.47
C LEU A 286 25.39 22.12 -4.64
N MET A 287 24.09 22.38 -4.67
CA MET A 287 23.19 21.99 -5.76
C MET A 287 23.08 23.14 -6.78
N LYS A 288 23.14 22.80 -8.07
CA LYS A 288 22.83 23.72 -9.17
C LYS A 288 21.65 23.18 -9.96
N ILE A 289 20.81 24.07 -10.47
CA ILE A 289 19.70 23.70 -11.34
C ILE A 289 20.28 23.11 -12.63
N HIS A 290 19.87 21.89 -13.02
CA HIS A 290 20.22 21.39 -14.35
C HIS A 290 19.23 21.96 -15.37
N LEU A 291 19.71 22.82 -16.25
CA LEU A 291 18.85 23.50 -17.23
C LEU A 291 18.25 22.46 -18.17
N ARG A 292 16.91 22.40 -18.19
CA ARG A 292 16.15 21.36 -18.92
C ARG A 292 16.53 19.93 -18.52
N GLY A 293 16.94 19.72 -17.27
CA GLY A 293 17.37 18.43 -16.73
C GLY A 293 18.76 17.97 -17.17
N ASN A 294 19.47 18.77 -17.98
CA ASN A 294 20.76 18.39 -18.56
C ASN A 294 21.91 18.63 -17.57
N VAL A 295 22.52 17.55 -17.08
CA VAL A 295 23.64 17.57 -16.12
C VAL A 295 24.91 18.28 -16.62
N ALA A 296 25.03 18.53 -17.93
CA ALA A 296 26.12 19.29 -18.53
C ALA A 296 25.86 20.81 -18.51
N SER A 297 24.61 21.22 -18.34
CA SER A 297 24.16 22.62 -18.43
C SER A 297 23.64 23.07 -17.06
N LEU A 298 24.52 23.70 -16.28
CA LEU A 298 24.22 24.13 -14.92
C LEU A 298 23.76 25.58 -14.90
N GLY A 299 22.64 25.83 -14.22
CA GLY A 299 22.11 27.15 -13.93
C GLY A 299 22.61 27.71 -12.60
N GLU A 300 21.78 28.53 -11.97
CA GLU A 300 22.05 29.11 -10.66
C GLU A 300 22.14 28.06 -9.55
N GLU A 301 22.80 28.46 -8.46
CA GLU A 301 22.91 27.69 -7.23
C GLU A 301 21.58 27.76 -6.48
N ILE A 302 21.16 26.65 -5.87
CA ILE A 302 19.90 26.58 -5.12
C ILE A 302 20.16 26.10 -3.70
N LEU A 303 19.51 26.75 -2.73
CA LEU A 303 19.53 26.30 -1.35
C LEU A 303 18.60 25.09 -1.17
N PRO A 304 18.91 24.17 -0.25
CA PRO A 304 17.97 23.13 0.11
C PRO A 304 16.73 23.74 0.76
N GLY A 305 15.55 23.29 0.34
CA GLY A 305 14.30 23.95 0.72
C GLY A 305 13.08 23.06 0.58
N SER A 306 11.93 23.63 0.96
CA SER A 306 10.61 23.02 0.84
C SER A 306 9.97 23.33 -0.52
N ILE A 307 8.71 22.92 -0.70
CA ILE A 307 7.88 23.32 -1.84
C ILE A 307 6.88 24.37 -1.33
N PRO A 308 7.04 25.67 -1.64
CA PRO A 308 6.26 26.74 -1.01
C PRO A 308 4.75 26.68 -1.25
N SER A 309 4.32 26.02 -2.33
CA SER A 309 2.89 25.80 -2.62
C SER A 309 2.22 24.78 -1.68
N ILE A 310 3.00 24.03 -0.89
CA ILE A 310 2.51 23.08 0.10
C ILE A 310 2.73 23.67 1.51
N GLY A 311 1.64 24.12 2.15
CA GLY A 311 1.67 24.61 3.53
C GLY A 311 2.24 26.02 3.72
N GLY A 312 2.48 26.77 2.64
CA GLY A 312 2.83 28.20 2.66
C GLY A 312 4.34 28.51 2.66
N LYS A 313 4.67 29.77 2.33
CA LYS A 313 6.05 30.28 2.14
C LYS A 313 6.90 30.38 3.40
N GLU A 314 6.31 30.30 4.59
CA GLU A 314 7.04 30.34 5.87
C GLU A 314 7.87 29.07 6.15
N ASN A 315 7.93 28.14 5.20
CA ASN A 315 8.66 26.87 5.28
C ASN A 315 10.02 26.89 4.57
N GLU A 316 10.62 28.05 4.32
CA GLU A 316 12.02 28.11 3.89
C GLU A 316 12.90 27.53 5.00
N PHE A 317 13.55 26.40 4.72
CA PHE A 317 14.48 25.80 5.66
C PHE A 317 15.58 26.84 5.92
N GLN A 318 15.76 27.25 7.17
CA GLN A 318 16.82 28.18 7.57
C GLN A 318 18.19 27.49 7.51
N ILE A 319 18.56 27.00 6.34
CA ILE A 319 19.77 26.22 6.06
C ILE A 319 20.49 26.79 4.85
N ASN A 320 21.81 26.66 4.87
CA ASN A 320 22.71 27.20 3.87
C ASN A 320 23.23 26.07 2.95
N SER A 321 23.96 26.45 1.90
CA SER A 321 24.52 25.51 0.92
C SER A 321 25.61 24.59 1.47
N ASP A 322 26.17 24.89 2.64
CA ASP A 322 27.19 24.10 3.37
C ASP A 322 26.58 23.26 4.50
N SER A 323 25.27 23.33 4.72
CA SER A 323 24.57 22.51 5.71
C SER A 323 24.77 21.02 5.41
N LYS A 324 25.09 20.24 6.45
CA LYS A 324 25.35 18.79 6.33
C LYS A 324 24.07 18.02 5.96
N ASP A 325 24.23 16.85 5.34
CA ASP A 325 23.13 15.91 5.05
C ASP A 325 22.20 15.69 6.26
N SER A 326 22.77 15.57 7.45
CA SER A 326 22.03 15.35 8.69
C SER A 326 21.01 16.46 8.99
N GLU A 327 21.38 17.71 8.71
CA GLU A 327 20.52 18.86 8.93
C GLU A 327 19.44 18.96 7.85
N ARG A 328 19.85 18.82 6.57
CA ARG A 328 18.92 18.92 5.43
C ARG A 328 17.81 17.87 5.49
N ARG A 329 18.15 16.59 5.68
CA ARG A 329 17.14 15.52 5.81
C ARG A 329 16.26 15.67 7.03
N SER A 330 16.81 16.19 8.14
CA SER A 330 16.04 16.46 9.35
C SER A 330 14.98 17.55 9.11
N LYS A 331 15.35 18.65 8.46
CA LYS A 331 14.42 19.74 8.12
C LYS A 331 13.37 19.30 7.11
N LEU A 332 13.76 18.52 6.10
CA LEU A 332 12.83 17.92 5.15
C LEU A 332 11.79 17.04 5.85
N ALA A 333 12.24 16.16 6.76
CA ALA A 333 11.35 15.28 7.52
C ALA A 333 10.37 16.07 8.41
N ASP A 334 10.85 17.11 9.08
CA ASP A 334 10.02 17.98 9.94
C ASP A 334 8.97 18.74 9.12
N TRP A 335 9.33 19.21 7.91
CA TRP A 335 8.39 19.89 7.02
C TRP A 335 7.34 18.96 6.41
N ILE A 336 7.73 17.76 5.96
CA ILE A 336 6.79 16.77 5.44
C ILE A 336 5.73 16.43 6.48
N THR A 337 6.14 16.30 7.74
CA THR A 337 5.25 15.88 8.85
C THR A 337 4.68 17.04 9.66
N SER A 338 4.87 18.27 9.19
CA SER A 338 4.35 19.48 9.84
C SER A 338 2.83 19.52 9.78
N GLU A 339 2.19 20.04 10.84
CA GLU A 339 0.73 20.25 10.85
C GLU A 339 0.28 21.27 9.81
N ARG A 340 1.19 22.14 9.35
CA ARG A 340 0.94 23.09 8.25
C ARG A 340 0.92 22.41 6.89
N ASN A 341 1.40 21.17 6.78
CA ASN A 341 1.38 20.41 5.54
C ASN A 341 -0.01 19.77 5.34
N PRO A 342 -0.79 20.24 4.36
CA PRO A 342 -2.17 19.79 4.17
C PRO A 342 -2.28 18.40 3.52
N LEU A 343 -1.15 17.81 3.07
CA LEU A 343 -1.15 16.56 2.31
C LEU A 343 -0.83 15.35 3.18
N PHE A 344 0.07 15.51 4.16
CA PHE A 344 0.64 14.38 4.90
C PHE A 344 -0.42 13.46 5.51
N SER A 345 -1.30 14.02 6.34
CA SER A 345 -2.37 13.25 6.98
C SER A 345 -3.40 12.76 5.97
N ARG A 346 -3.78 13.57 4.96
CA ARG A 346 -4.72 13.17 3.91
C ARG A 346 -4.23 11.95 3.12
N VAL A 347 -2.97 11.95 2.72
CA VAL A 347 -2.35 10.85 1.97
C VAL A 347 -2.28 9.59 2.83
N ALA A 348 -1.88 9.73 4.10
CA ALA A 348 -1.82 8.62 5.05
C ALA A 348 -3.18 7.96 5.24
N VAL A 349 -4.22 8.73 5.58
CA VAL A 349 -5.56 8.18 5.82
C VAL A 349 -6.19 7.63 4.55
N ASN A 350 -5.99 8.28 3.39
CA ASN A 350 -6.50 7.79 2.11
C ASN A 350 -5.93 6.42 1.75
N ARG A 351 -4.65 6.21 2.03
CA ARG A 351 -3.96 4.94 1.76
C ARG A 351 -4.46 3.83 2.71
N ILE A 352 -4.58 4.12 4.00
CA ILE A 352 -5.14 3.18 4.98
C ILE A 352 -6.59 2.83 4.64
N TRP A 353 -7.38 3.82 4.22
CA TRP A 353 -8.74 3.63 3.72
C TRP A 353 -8.77 2.72 2.48
N ALA A 354 -7.90 2.98 1.50
CA ALA A 354 -7.83 2.20 0.27
C ALA A 354 -7.52 0.72 0.54
N TRP A 355 -6.72 0.41 1.55
CA TRP A 355 -6.39 -0.98 1.89
C TRP A 355 -7.52 -1.73 2.58
N HIS A 356 -8.48 -1.04 3.20
CA HIS A 356 -9.72 -1.64 3.73
C HIS A 356 -10.80 -1.82 2.64
N PHE A 357 -11.01 -0.79 1.82
CA PHE A 357 -12.12 -0.76 0.84
C PHE A 357 -11.70 -1.13 -0.59
N GLY A 358 -10.43 -1.43 -0.84
CA GLY A 358 -9.88 -1.67 -2.19
C GLY A 358 -9.74 -0.41 -3.06
N ARG A 359 -10.23 0.74 -2.57
CA ARG A 359 -10.26 2.02 -3.26
C ARG A 359 -10.13 3.17 -2.26
N GLY A 360 -9.24 4.13 -2.56
CA GLY A 360 -9.12 5.35 -1.76
C GLY A 360 -10.28 6.31 -1.97
N ILE A 361 -10.52 7.20 -1.00
CA ILE A 361 -11.43 8.34 -1.17
C ILE A 361 -10.97 9.18 -2.36
N VAL A 362 -9.66 9.37 -2.48
CA VAL A 362 -8.93 9.77 -3.69
C VAL A 362 -8.38 8.51 -4.34
N ASN A 363 -8.84 8.17 -5.55
CA ASN A 363 -8.46 6.93 -6.23
C ASN A 363 -7.08 6.97 -6.90
N THR A 364 -6.29 8.00 -6.65
CA THR A 364 -4.89 8.14 -7.08
C THR A 364 -4.03 8.34 -5.84
N PRO A 365 -3.71 7.29 -5.04
CA PRO A 365 -3.13 7.49 -3.71
C PRO A 365 -1.75 8.14 -3.67
N ASN A 366 -1.05 8.22 -4.82
CA ASN A 366 0.25 8.88 -4.98
C ASN A 366 0.17 10.18 -5.81
N ASP A 367 -1.03 10.63 -6.19
CA ASP A 367 -1.24 11.87 -6.93
C ASP A 367 -2.52 12.58 -6.45
N PHE A 368 -2.33 13.59 -5.62
CA PHE A 368 -3.33 14.53 -5.09
C PHE A 368 -3.24 15.88 -5.83
N GLY A 369 -2.38 15.97 -6.84
CA GLY A 369 -2.22 17.14 -7.68
C GLY A 369 -3.39 17.33 -8.65
N ALA A 370 -3.24 18.26 -9.57
CA ALA A 370 -4.24 18.63 -10.56
C ALA A 370 -4.57 17.50 -11.56
N ASN A 371 -3.65 16.54 -11.75
CA ASN A 371 -3.90 15.36 -12.58
C ASN A 371 -4.46 14.16 -11.78
N GLY A 372 -4.45 14.26 -10.45
CA GLY A 372 -5.02 13.28 -9.55
C GLY A 372 -6.55 13.27 -9.57
N ALA A 373 -7.14 12.20 -9.03
CA ALA A 373 -8.57 12.10 -8.82
C ALA A 373 -9.02 13.09 -7.73
N THR A 374 -10.23 13.64 -7.88
CA THR A 374 -10.89 14.37 -6.80
C THR A 374 -11.46 13.38 -5.77
N PRO A 375 -11.55 13.78 -4.48
CA PRO A 375 -12.09 12.91 -3.44
C PRO A 375 -13.59 12.68 -3.64
N THR A 376 -14.06 11.42 -3.50
CA THR A 376 -15.50 11.11 -3.53
C THR A 376 -16.23 11.74 -2.32
N HIS A 377 -15.56 11.76 -1.17
CA HIS A 377 -16.03 12.29 0.10
C HIS A 377 -15.01 13.30 0.67
N PRO A 378 -14.91 14.53 0.14
CA PRO A 378 -13.89 15.51 0.57
C PRO A 378 -13.94 15.81 2.08
N LYS A 379 -15.15 16.01 2.61
CA LYS A 379 -15.33 16.29 4.05
C LYS A 379 -14.93 15.10 4.93
N LEU A 380 -15.17 13.86 4.48
CA LEU A 380 -14.73 12.67 5.21
C LEU A 380 -13.20 12.57 5.22
N LEU A 381 -12.55 12.84 4.09
CA LEU A 381 -11.09 12.80 3.98
C LEU A 381 -10.44 13.79 4.93
N ASP A 382 -10.90 15.05 4.92
CA ASP A 382 -10.39 16.09 5.81
C ASP A 382 -10.66 15.74 7.28
N TRP A 383 -11.83 15.16 7.57
CA TRP A 383 -12.20 14.78 8.94
C TRP A 383 -11.29 13.67 9.46
N LEU A 384 -11.08 12.63 8.66
CA LEU A 384 -10.16 11.56 9.01
C LEU A 384 -8.73 12.08 9.17
N ALA A 385 -8.27 12.99 8.32
CA ALA A 385 -6.93 13.58 8.41
C ALA A 385 -6.74 14.38 9.71
N ILE A 386 -7.73 15.18 10.09
CA ILE A 386 -7.73 15.95 11.35
C ILE A 386 -7.74 14.98 12.54
N ARG A 387 -8.68 14.04 12.60
CA ARG A 387 -8.80 13.08 13.72
C ARG A 387 -7.55 12.22 13.86
N PHE A 388 -6.97 11.78 12.73
CA PHE A 388 -5.73 11.02 12.73
C PHE A 388 -4.57 11.81 13.35
N ARG A 389 -4.46 13.11 13.04
CA ARG A 389 -3.47 14.00 13.65
C ARG A 389 -3.71 14.21 15.15
N GLU A 390 -4.94 14.51 15.55
CA GLU A 390 -5.34 14.73 16.96
C GLU A 390 -5.08 13.50 17.84
N GLU A 391 -5.21 12.30 17.27
CA GLU A 391 -5.05 11.02 17.95
C GLU A 391 -3.62 10.48 17.81
N GLY A 392 -2.66 11.41 17.66
CA GLY A 392 -1.23 11.12 17.68
C GLY A 392 -0.73 10.33 16.47
N HIS A 393 -1.42 10.38 15.33
CA HIS A 393 -1.11 9.61 14.12
C HIS A 393 -1.06 8.08 14.35
N SER A 394 -1.86 7.57 15.29
CA SER A 394 -1.98 6.12 15.56
C SER A 394 -2.72 5.42 14.42
N VAL A 395 -2.04 4.48 13.76
CA VAL A 395 -2.62 3.69 12.66
C VAL A 395 -3.64 2.69 13.22
N LYS A 396 -3.35 2.11 14.40
CA LYS A 396 -4.30 1.20 15.07
C LYS A 396 -5.56 1.91 15.53
N TYR A 397 -5.46 3.17 15.99
CA TYR A 397 -6.64 4.00 16.26
C TYR A 397 -7.51 4.13 15.00
N LEU A 398 -6.89 4.49 13.87
CA LEU A 398 -7.62 4.68 12.62
C LEU A 398 -8.30 3.38 12.14
N HIS A 399 -7.67 2.22 12.33
CA HIS A 399 -8.33 0.93 12.08
C HIS A 399 -9.57 0.73 12.93
N ARG A 400 -9.49 0.98 14.25
CA ARG A 400 -10.66 0.87 15.13
C ARG A 400 -11.78 1.79 14.68
N LEU A 401 -11.45 3.02 14.32
CA LEU A 401 -12.43 4.02 13.86
C LEU A 401 -13.14 3.56 12.57
N ILE A 402 -12.37 3.13 11.56
CA ILE A 402 -12.92 2.65 10.29
C ILE A 402 -13.74 1.38 10.50
N MET A 403 -13.19 0.38 11.19
CA MET A 403 -13.80 -0.95 11.28
C MET A 403 -15.03 -0.97 12.19
N ASN A 404 -15.17 0.01 13.09
CA ASN A 404 -16.38 0.20 13.89
C ASN A 404 -17.45 1.08 13.23
N SER A 405 -17.21 1.61 12.03
CA SER A 405 -18.25 2.32 11.28
C SER A 405 -19.32 1.36 10.76
N ALA A 406 -20.56 1.82 10.66
CA ALA A 406 -21.61 1.09 9.95
C ALA A 406 -21.22 0.85 8.49
N THR A 407 -20.55 1.84 7.88
CA THR A 407 -20.01 1.83 6.52
C THR A 407 -19.14 0.60 6.26
N TYR A 408 -18.15 0.36 7.11
CA TYR A 408 -17.28 -0.81 7.00
C TYR A 408 -18.05 -2.10 7.31
N ARG A 409 -19.04 -2.09 8.20
CA ARG A 409 -19.79 -3.29 8.62
C ARG A 409 -20.94 -3.65 7.68
N GLN A 410 -21.15 -2.93 6.58
CA GLN A 410 -22.16 -3.26 5.57
C GLN A 410 -21.91 -4.62 4.91
N SER A 411 -23.00 -5.27 4.50
CA SER A 411 -22.97 -6.41 3.59
C SER A 411 -22.57 -5.97 2.17
N SER A 412 -22.03 -6.90 1.39
CA SER A 412 -21.76 -6.71 -0.05
C SER A 412 -22.94 -7.02 -0.97
N VAL A 413 -24.15 -7.23 -0.43
CA VAL A 413 -25.32 -7.65 -1.22
C VAL A 413 -25.60 -6.65 -2.34
N THR A 414 -25.66 -7.15 -3.58
CA THR A 414 -25.97 -6.33 -4.75
C THR A 414 -27.47 -6.02 -4.80
N ARG A 415 -27.82 -4.73 -4.84
CA ARG A 415 -29.19 -4.27 -5.11
C ARG A 415 -29.25 -3.63 -6.48
N LYS A 416 -30.11 -4.13 -7.37
CA LYS A 416 -30.19 -3.72 -8.79
C LYS A 416 -30.20 -2.20 -8.99
N LYS A 417 -31.11 -1.49 -8.32
CA LYS A 417 -31.21 -0.02 -8.43
C LYS A 417 -29.94 0.72 -7.99
N ALA A 418 -29.28 0.26 -6.93
CA ALA A 418 -28.06 0.90 -6.45
C ALA A 418 -26.87 0.61 -7.38
N TYR A 419 -26.81 -0.60 -7.93
CA TYR A 419 -25.80 -0.99 -8.91
C TYR A 419 -25.91 -0.20 -10.22
N GLU A 420 -27.13 0.13 -10.66
CA GLU A 420 -27.36 0.97 -11.85
C GLU A 420 -26.87 2.42 -11.65
N VAL A 421 -26.84 2.92 -10.40
CA VAL A 421 -26.37 4.27 -10.07
C VAL A 421 -24.86 4.31 -9.78
N ASP A 422 -24.35 3.31 -9.06
CA ASP A 422 -22.97 3.24 -8.58
C ASP A 422 -22.48 1.78 -8.54
N ALA A 423 -22.21 1.21 -9.72
CA ALA A 423 -21.78 -0.19 -9.88
C ALA A 423 -20.50 -0.50 -9.07
N ASP A 424 -19.54 0.44 -9.11
CA ASP A 424 -18.25 0.37 -8.45
C ASP A 424 -18.33 0.60 -6.93
N SER A 425 -19.52 0.92 -6.39
CA SER A 425 -19.73 1.20 -4.97
C SER A 425 -18.83 2.34 -4.45
N THR A 426 -18.55 3.34 -5.29
CA THR A 426 -17.73 4.52 -4.99
C THR A 426 -18.33 5.41 -3.89
N LEU A 427 -19.66 5.40 -3.77
CA LEU A 427 -20.43 6.08 -2.74
C LEU A 427 -20.63 5.21 -1.49
N LEU A 428 -20.11 3.99 -1.48
CA LEU A 428 -20.11 3.08 -0.33
C LEU A 428 -21.51 2.69 0.14
N TRP A 429 -22.46 2.51 -0.80
CA TRP A 429 -23.80 2.01 -0.49
C TRP A 429 -23.82 0.53 -0.05
N ARG A 430 -22.69 -0.17 -0.21
CA ARG A 430 -22.39 -1.51 0.28
C ARG A 430 -20.89 -1.62 0.54
N PHE A 431 -20.47 -2.67 1.23
CA PHE A 431 -19.05 -3.02 1.21
C PHE A 431 -18.67 -3.53 -0.20
N PRO A 432 -17.59 -3.02 -0.83
CA PRO A 432 -17.15 -3.53 -2.12
C PRO A 432 -16.48 -4.90 -1.97
N PRO A 433 -16.98 -5.97 -2.65
CA PRO A 433 -16.27 -7.25 -2.69
C PRO A 433 -14.84 -7.06 -3.21
N ARG A 434 -13.88 -7.72 -2.58
CA ARG A 434 -12.47 -7.61 -2.95
C ARG A 434 -11.77 -8.96 -2.92
N ARG A 435 -10.90 -9.19 -3.89
CA ARG A 435 -10.03 -10.38 -3.88
C ARG A 435 -8.93 -10.20 -2.84
N ILE A 436 -8.55 -11.30 -2.19
CA ILE A 436 -7.36 -11.32 -1.34
C ILE A 436 -6.11 -11.18 -2.22
N ASP A 437 -5.12 -10.47 -1.72
CA ASP A 437 -3.81 -10.34 -2.37
C ASP A 437 -3.06 -11.67 -2.41
N ALA A 438 -2.12 -11.79 -3.35
CA ALA A 438 -1.37 -13.02 -3.63
C ALA A 438 -0.67 -13.61 -2.40
N GLU A 439 -0.11 -12.76 -1.53
CA GLU A 439 0.56 -13.17 -0.30
C GLU A 439 -0.44 -13.74 0.70
N SER A 440 -1.58 -13.08 0.90
CA SER A 440 -2.65 -13.59 1.77
C SER A 440 -3.25 -14.88 1.22
N LEU A 441 -3.38 -15.02 -0.10
CA LEU A 441 -3.81 -16.26 -0.75
C LEU A 441 -2.85 -17.42 -0.44
N ARG A 442 -1.56 -17.23 -0.73
CA ARG A 442 -0.53 -18.25 -0.46
C ARG A 442 -0.48 -18.60 1.03
N ASP A 443 -0.48 -17.60 1.90
CA ASP A 443 -0.43 -17.78 3.35
C ASP A 443 -1.71 -18.47 3.88
N SER A 444 -2.87 -18.23 3.27
CA SER A 444 -4.13 -18.92 3.61
C SER A 444 -4.10 -20.39 3.21
N ILE A 445 -3.54 -20.73 2.05
CA ILE A 445 -3.34 -22.13 1.64
C ILE A 445 -2.45 -22.86 2.65
N LEU A 446 -1.36 -22.21 3.09
CA LEU A 446 -0.48 -22.75 4.14
C LEU A 446 -1.20 -22.93 5.48
N MET A 447 -2.02 -21.96 5.87
CA MET A 447 -2.77 -22.01 7.14
C MET A 447 -3.85 -23.10 7.14
N VAL A 448 -4.59 -23.22 6.03
CA VAL A 448 -5.67 -24.22 5.88
C VAL A 448 -5.10 -25.63 5.79
N SER A 449 -4.00 -25.82 5.05
CA SER A 449 -3.27 -27.11 5.02
C SER A 449 -2.54 -27.45 6.33
N GLY A 450 -2.46 -26.53 7.29
CA GLY A 450 -1.83 -26.77 8.58
C GLY A 450 -0.30 -26.67 8.59
N THR A 451 0.32 -26.17 7.52
CA THR A 451 1.79 -26.14 7.39
C THR A 451 2.42 -24.77 7.60
N LEU A 452 1.63 -23.72 7.82
CA LEU A 452 2.16 -22.35 7.95
C LEU A 452 3.21 -22.23 9.06
N ASN A 453 4.45 -21.96 8.68
CA ASN A 453 5.53 -21.63 9.58
C ASN A 453 5.41 -20.16 10.02
N ARG A 454 5.17 -19.93 11.32
CA ARG A 454 4.96 -18.59 11.90
C ARG A 454 6.27 -17.89 12.30
N ARG A 455 7.43 -18.41 11.94
CA ARG A 455 8.73 -17.78 12.24
C ARG A 455 8.86 -16.40 11.58
N ALA A 456 8.82 -15.38 12.42
CA ALA A 456 8.95 -13.98 12.04
C ALA A 456 10.41 -13.50 11.96
N GLY A 457 10.65 -12.56 11.06
CA GLY A 457 11.91 -11.82 10.90
C GLY A 457 13.10 -12.61 10.38
N GLY A 458 14.26 -11.96 10.33
CA GLY A 458 15.50 -12.55 9.83
C GLY A 458 15.64 -12.55 8.31
N PRO A 459 16.70 -13.15 7.76
CA PRO A 459 16.87 -13.27 6.31
C PRO A 459 15.65 -13.94 5.65
N GLY A 460 15.36 -13.49 4.43
CA GLY A 460 14.28 -14.08 3.64
C GLY A 460 14.65 -15.46 3.10
N TYR A 461 13.65 -16.34 2.99
CA TYR A 461 13.86 -17.66 2.37
C TYR A 461 14.00 -17.51 0.85
N LYS A 462 14.90 -18.28 0.24
CA LYS A 462 15.21 -18.18 -1.20
C LYS A 462 14.53 -19.28 -1.99
N ASP A 463 13.43 -18.94 -2.65
CA ASP A 463 12.72 -19.80 -3.61
C ASP A 463 13.08 -19.45 -5.07
N THR A 464 14.27 -18.90 -5.29
CA THR A 464 14.77 -18.52 -6.62
C THR A 464 16.18 -19.02 -6.84
N LYS A 465 16.45 -19.49 -8.06
CA LYS A 465 17.79 -19.80 -8.54
C LYS A 465 18.37 -18.57 -9.22
N GLU A 466 19.61 -18.25 -8.90
CA GLU A 466 20.37 -17.24 -9.61
C GLU A 466 21.01 -17.88 -10.85
N GLU A 467 20.78 -17.29 -12.02
CA GLU A 467 21.45 -17.64 -13.27
C GLU A 467 22.20 -16.43 -13.82
N HIS A 468 23.37 -16.69 -14.39
CA HIS A 468 24.26 -15.65 -14.90
C HIS A 468 24.29 -15.72 -16.43
N PHE A 469 24.08 -14.59 -17.06
CA PHE A 469 24.27 -14.44 -18.50
C PHE A 469 25.06 -13.16 -18.76
N ASN A 470 26.26 -13.32 -19.32
CA ASN A 470 27.30 -12.29 -19.34
C ASN A 470 27.53 -11.72 -17.92
N ALA A 471 27.46 -10.41 -17.76
CA ALA A 471 27.58 -9.76 -16.45
C ALA A 471 26.21 -9.54 -15.75
N GLY A 472 25.11 -9.96 -16.37
CA GLY A 472 23.76 -9.87 -15.82
C GLY A 472 23.42 -11.05 -14.92
N ARG A 473 22.64 -10.79 -13.87
CA ARG A 473 22.09 -11.81 -12.96
C ARG A 473 20.57 -11.88 -13.15
N TYR A 474 20.06 -13.09 -13.34
CA TYR A 474 18.64 -13.37 -13.53
C TYR A 474 18.17 -14.29 -12.41
N TYR A 475 16.93 -14.11 -11.99
CA TYR A 475 16.32 -14.95 -10.96
C TYR A 475 15.24 -15.79 -11.61
N ILE A 476 15.31 -17.10 -11.42
CA ILE A 476 14.32 -18.06 -11.88
C ILE A 476 13.61 -18.63 -10.67
N ALA A 477 12.28 -18.56 -10.65
CA ALA A 477 11.50 -19.12 -9.57
C ALA A 477 11.68 -20.64 -9.49
N MET A 478 11.86 -21.12 -8.27
CA MET A 478 11.87 -22.53 -7.90
C MET A 478 10.64 -22.84 -7.06
N ASP A 479 10.31 -24.12 -6.92
CA ASP A 479 9.25 -24.60 -6.02
C ASP A 479 9.81 -25.59 -5.00
N PRO A 480 10.71 -25.15 -4.10
CA PRO A 480 11.35 -26.02 -3.14
C PRO A 480 10.39 -26.50 -2.04
N VAL A 481 10.75 -27.60 -1.38
CA VAL A 481 9.98 -28.22 -0.30
C VAL A 481 10.77 -28.11 1.01
N GLY A 482 10.09 -27.74 2.09
CA GLY A 482 10.68 -27.63 3.43
C GLY A 482 10.01 -26.58 4.29
N GLU A 483 10.15 -26.71 5.60
CA GLU A 483 9.48 -25.87 6.60
C GLU A 483 9.85 -24.37 6.47
N GLU A 484 11.06 -24.06 6.00
CA GLU A 484 11.49 -22.69 5.75
C GLU A 484 10.67 -22.00 4.64
N PHE A 485 10.27 -22.77 3.62
CA PHE A 485 9.49 -22.25 2.49
C PHE A 485 8.02 -22.09 2.83
N ASP A 486 7.55 -22.71 3.91
CA ASP A 486 6.18 -22.55 4.41
C ASP A 486 6.03 -21.35 5.35
N ARG A 487 7.03 -20.45 5.42
CA ARG A 487 6.92 -19.17 6.11
C ARG A 487 5.95 -18.23 5.41
N ARG A 488 5.41 -17.28 6.17
CA ARG A 488 4.63 -16.14 5.65
C ARG A 488 5.36 -15.51 4.46
N THR A 489 4.61 -15.22 3.40
CA THR A 489 5.14 -14.77 2.11
C THR A 489 5.87 -13.42 2.21
N VAL A 490 5.56 -12.59 3.22
CA VAL A 490 6.30 -11.33 3.49
C VAL A 490 7.80 -11.57 3.79
N TYR A 491 8.18 -12.76 4.26
CA TYR A 491 9.58 -13.14 4.51
C TYR A 491 10.24 -13.85 3.32
N ARG A 492 9.60 -13.88 2.17
CA ARG A 492 10.23 -14.36 0.93
C ARG A 492 11.37 -13.41 0.53
N PHE A 493 12.50 -13.97 0.08
CA PHE A 493 13.50 -13.20 -0.65
C PHE A 493 12.86 -12.61 -1.91
N SER A 494 12.81 -11.28 -2.02
CA SER A 494 12.11 -10.58 -3.11
C SER A 494 13.08 -9.90 -4.08
N PRO A 495 13.75 -10.66 -4.98
CA PRO A 495 14.58 -10.05 -6.01
C PRO A 495 13.69 -9.34 -7.04
N ARG A 496 14.29 -8.39 -7.76
CA ARG A 496 13.69 -7.77 -8.95
C ARG A 496 13.77 -8.76 -10.11
N GLY A 497 12.79 -9.66 -10.16
CA GLY A 497 12.69 -10.79 -11.11
C GLY A 497 12.33 -12.10 -10.40
N GLY A 498 12.12 -13.18 -11.16
CA GLY A 498 12.00 -14.54 -10.60
C GLY A 498 10.91 -14.74 -9.54
N ARG A 499 9.66 -14.37 -9.85
CA ARG A 499 8.54 -14.56 -8.91
C ARG A 499 7.85 -15.91 -9.15
N PRO A 500 7.34 -16.58 -8.10
CA PRO A 500 6.56 -17.81 -8.24
C PRO A 500 5.28 -17.55 -9.04
N SER A 501 4.86 -18.53 -9.82
CA SER A 501 3.70 -18.42 -10.71
C SER A 501 2.41 -18.02 -9.97
N ILE A 502 2.21 -18.48 -8.73
CA ILE A 502 1.04 -18.11 -7.93
C ILE A 502 1.07 -16.62 -7.54
N LEU A 503 2.24 -16.03 -7.29
CA LEU A 503 2.34 -14.60 -6.96
C LEU A 503 2.12 -13.75 -8.21
N ASP A 504 2.71 -14.16 -9.35
CA ASP A 504 2.50 -13.48 -10.63
C ASP A 504 1.05 -13.55 -11.10
N ALA A 505 0.42 -14.73 -11.04
CA ALA A 505 -0.96 -14.91 -11.49
C ALA A 505 -1.96 -14.06 -10.70
N PHE A 506 -1.69 -13.79 -9.42
CA PHE A 506 -2.57 -13.03 -8.52
C PHE A 506 -2.11 -11.58 -8.30
N ASP A 507 -1.45 -11.00 -9.31
CA ASP A 507 -1.12 -9.57 -9.41
C ASP A 507 -0.22 -9.05 -8.26
N ALA A 508 0.71 -9.88 -7.76
CA ALA A 508 1.74 -9.37 -6.86
C ALA A 508 2.56 -8.26 -7.55
N PRO A 509 2.82 -7.12 -6.88
CA PRO A 509 3.51 -5.99 -7.49
C PRO A 509 5.00 -6.28 -7.71
N SER A 510 5.59 -5.61 -8.71
CA SER A 510 7.02 -5.67 -8.94
C SER A 510 7.74 -4.71 -7.99
N PRO A 511 8.83 -5.13 -7.30
CA PRO A 511 9.60 -4.22 -6.47
C PRO A 511 10.46 -3.23 -7.27
N SER A 512 10.35 -3.22 -8.60
CA SER A 512 11.00 -2.23 -9.48
C SER A 512 10.33 -0.85 -9.48
N SER A 513 9.08 -0.74 -9.01
CA SER A 513 8.35 0.53 -8.95
C SER A 513 7.41 0.57 -7.75
N SER A 514 6.94 1.78 -7.39
CA SER A 514 5.98 1.94 -6.28
C SER A 514 4.61 1.45 -6.72
N CYS A 515 3.96 0.65 -5.88
CA CYS A 515 2.60 0.18 -6.11
C CYS A 515 1.66 0.66 -5.00
N PRO A 516 1.14 1.91 -5.08
CA PRO A 516 0.26 2.45 -4.05
C PRO A 516 -1.16 1.86 -4.08
N GLN A 517 -1.56 1.32 -5.23
CA GLN A 517 -2.81 0.60 -5.44
C GLN A 517 -2.52 -0.58 -6.38
N ARG A 518 -2.79 -1.80 -5.90
CA ARG A 518 -2.61 -3.00 -6.70
C ARG A 518 -3.73 -3.12 -7.73
N GLN A 519 -3.37 -3.54 -8.94
CA GLN A 519 -4.37 -3.99 -9.90
C GLN A 519 -4.98 -5.31 -9.41
N THR A 520 -6.27 -5.49 -9.64
CA THR A 520 -6.95 -6.75 -9.35
C THR A 520 -7.59 -7.25 -10.63
N THR A 521 -7.00 -8.27 -11.23
CA THR A 521 -7.53 -8.90 -12.44
C THR A 521 -8.35 -10.14 -12.08
N THR A 522 -9.29 -10.52 -12.95
CA THR A 522 -9.98 -11.82 -12.87
C THR A 522 -9.74 -12.53 -14.19
N THR A 523 -8.89 -13.56 -14.17
CA THR A 523 -8.45 -14.24 -15.41
C THR A 523 -8.56 -15.76 -15.29
N PRO A 524 -8.78 -16.49 -16.39
CA PRO A 524 -8.71 -17.95 -16.38
C PRO A 524 -7.35 -18.51 -15.92
N ALA A 525 -6.26 -17.77 -16.14
CA ALA A 525 -4.92 -18.16 -15.73
C ALA A 525 -4.80 -18.31 -14.19
N GLN A 526 -5.55 -17.52 -13.42
CA GLN A 526 -5.60 -17.62 -11.95
C GLN A 526 -6.24 -18.94 -11.50
N VAL A 527 -7.38 -19.28 -12.10
CA VAL A 527 -8.08 -20.56 -11.85
C VAL A 527 -7.18 -21.74 -12.22
N LEU A 528 -6.53 -21.68 -13.38
CA LEU A 528 -5.60 -22.73 -13.83
C LEU A 528 -4.38 -22.84 -12.90
N SER A 529 -3.90 -21.72 -12.36
CA SER A 529 -2.79 -21.70 -11.41
C SER A 529 -3.17 -22.38 -10.09
N LEU A 530 -4.38 -22.15 -9.58
CA LEU A 530 -4.88 -22.83 -8.38
C LEU A 530 -5.18 -24.31 -8.61
N THR A 531 -5.47 -24.75 -9.84
CA THR A 531 -5.68 -26.18 -10.14
C THR A 531 -4.38 -26.94 -10.34
N ASN A 532 -3.39 -26.34 -11.02
CA ASN A 532 -2.27 -27.09 -11.60
C ASN A 532 -0.90 -26.78 -10.98
N SER A 533 -0.80 -25.75 -10.13
CA SER A 533 0.47 -25.46 -9.45
C SER A 533 0.89 -26.63 -8.55
N SER A 534 2.15 -27.05 -8.66
CA SER A 534 2.76 -28.07 -7.82
C SER A 534 2.67 -27.71 -6.32
N PHE A 535 2.80 -26.43 -5.98
CA PHE A 535 2.56 -25.94 -4.62
C PHE A 535 1.13 -26.26 -4.16
N VAL A 536 0.12 -25.88 -4.95
CA VAL A 536 -1.28 -26.08 -4.56
C VAL A 536 -1.65 -27.57 -4.49
N LEU A 537 -1.14 -28.39 -5.40
CA LEU A 537 -1.33 -29.84 -5.36
C LEU A 537 -0.74 -30.45 -4.07
N ARG A 538 0.49 -30.07 -3.69
CA ARG A 538 1.09 -30.53 -2.42
C ARG A 538 0.28 -30.07 -1.21
N LYS A 539 -0.15 -28.80 -1.19
CA LYS A 539 -0.94 -28.26 -0.07
C LYS A 539 -2.35 -28.84 0.00
N ALA A 540 -2.97 -29.21 -1.13
CA ALA A 540 -4.25 -29.91 -1.14
C ALA A 540 -4.12 -31.32 -0.55
N LYS A 541 -3.03 -32.03 -0.85
CA LYS A 541 -2.72 -33.33 -0.23
C LYS A 541 -2.51 -33.20 1.28
N GLN A 542 -1.72 -32.22 1.72
CA GLN A 542 -1.51 -31.98 3.15
C GLN A 542 -2.79 -31.57 3.88
N PHE A 543 -3.69 -30.85 3.19
CA PHE A 543 -5.00 -30.53 3.76
C PHE A 543 -5.90 -31.77 3.89
N SER A 544 -5.89 -32.70 2.92
CA SER A 544 -6.63 -33.96 3.08
C SER A 544 -6.07 -34.83 4.20
N GLU A 545 -4.74 -34.94 4.31
CA GLU A 545 -4.07 -35.67 5.41
C GLU A 545 -4.42 -35.07 6.79
N ARG A 546 -4.50 -33.73 6.86
CA ARG A 546 -4.95 -33.03 8.06
C ARG A 546 -6.40 -33.38 8.43
N LEU A 547 -7.30 -33.41 7.44
CA LEU A 547 -8.71 -33.75 7.68
C LEU A 547 -8.89 -35.20 8.13
N GLU A 548 -8.14 -36.13 7.54
CA GLU A 548 -8.11 -37.54 7.95
C GLU A 548 -7.51 -37.73 9.36
N ALA A 549 -6.57 -36.88 9.77
CA ALA A 549 -6.05 -36.91 11.14
C ALA A 549 -7.03 -36.30 12.17
N GLU A 550 -7.86 -35.34 11.76
CA GLU A 550 -8.88 -34.71 12.62
C GLU A 550 -10.18 -35.55 12.71
N SER A 551 -10.41 -36.52 11.80
CA SER A 551 -11.61 -37.37 11.79
C SER A 551 -11.27 -38.86 11.68
N ASN A 552 -11.88 -39.70 12.52
CA ASN A 552 -11.67 -41.16 12.48
C ASN A 552 -12.38 -41.84 11.28
N PHE A 553 -13.32 -41.16 10.60
CA PHE A 553 -14.06 -41.70 9.45
C PHE A 553 -14.24 -40.63 8.35
N ILE A 554 -14.26 -41.08 7.08
CA ILE A 554 -14.67 -40.24 5.94
C ILE A 554 -16.19 -40.28 5.87
N ASP A 555 -16.83 -39.28 6.46
CA ASP A 555 -18.29 -39.18 6.54
C ASP A 555 -18.77 -37.75 6.21
N GLU A 556 -20.01 -37.45 6.56
CA GLU A 556 -20.57 -36.13 6.38
C GLU A 556 -19.90 -35.03 7.24
N GLU A 557 -19.23 -35.40 8.34
CA GLU A 557 -18.56 -34.46 9.25
C GLU A 557 -17.23 -33.98 8.65
N ILE A 558 -16.50 -34.82 7.92
CA ILE A 558 -15.25 -34.41 7.26
C ILE A 558 -15.49 -33.32 6.20
N ILE A 559 -16.65 -33.36 5.53
CA ILE A 559 -17.07 -32.36 4.54
C ILE A 559 -17.38 -31.04 5.25
N ASP A 560 -18.14 -31.09 6.34
CA ASP A 560 -18.46 -29.90 7.13
C ASP A 560 -17.17 -29.25 7.65
N ARG A 561 -16.25 -30.06 8.16
CA ARG A 561 -14.95 -29.60 8.66
C ARG A 561 -14.07 -28.98 7.58
N ALA A 562 -14.02 -29.56 6.38
CA ALA A 562 -13.27 -29.00 5.25
C ALA A 562 -13.77 -27.59 4.88
N TRP A 563 -15.08 -27.40 4.87
CA TRP A 563 -15.71 -26.11 4.61
C TRP A 563 -15.46 -25.09 5.73
N GLU A 564 -15.52 -25.52 6.99
CA GLU A 564 -15.25 -24.65 8.12
C GLU A 564 -13.81 -24.15 8.15
N ILE A 565 -12.83 -25.02 7.87
CA ILE A 565 -11.42 -24.63 7.84
C ILE A 565 -11.14 -23.73 6.62
N ALA A 566 -11.59 -24.11 5.42
CA ALA A 566 -11.25 -23.38 4.19
C ALA A 566 -12.07 -22.09 4.00
N LEU A 567 -13.38 -22.15 4.27
CA LEU A 567 -14.36 -21.13 3.90
C LEU A 567 -15.06 -20.50 5.12
N ASN A 568 -14.75 -20.95 6.35
CA ASN A 568 -15.29 -20.42 7.60
C ASN A 568 -16.82 -20.52 7.74
N ARG A 569 -17.47 -21.44 7.03
CA ARG A 569 -18.92 -21.74 7.12
C ARG A 569 -19.15 -23.22 6.90
N LYS A 570 -20.36 -23.71 7.18
CA LYS A 570 -20.80 -25.05 6.78
C LYS A 570 -21.24 -25.07 5.30
N PRO A 571 -21.13 -26.21 4.61
CA PRO A 571 -21.68 -26.39 3.28
C PRO A 571 -23.21 -26.41 3.34
N ASP A 572 -23.86 -25.97 2.26
CA ASP A 572 -25.29 -26.23 2.09
C ASP A 572 -25.57 -27.68 1.63
N THR A 573 -26.84 -28.09 1.61
CA THR A 573 -27.23 -29.45 1.22
C THR A 573 -26.80 -29.83 -0.21
N LYS A 574 -26.73 -28.87 -1.13
CA LYS A 574 -26.31 -29.11 -2.52
C LYS A 574 -24.79 -29.26 -2.58
N GLU A 575 -24.05 -28.38 -1.92
CA GLU A 575 -22.60 -28.44 -1.80
C GLU A 575 -22.15 -29.75 -1.15
N LYS A 576 -22.83 -30.18 -0.07
CA LYS A 576 -22.53 -31.44 0.61
C LYS A 576 -22.71 -32.65 -0.30
N LYS A 577 -23.80 -32.70 -1.08
CA LYS A 577 -24.04 -33.75 -2.10
C LYS A 577 -22.96 -33.77 -3.19
N ILE A 578 -22.56 -32.60 -3.68
CA ILE A 578 -21.49 -32.49 -4.70
C ILE A 578 -20.15 -32.93 -4.10
N ALA A 579 -19.83 -32.51 -2.88
CA ALA A 579 -18.60 -32.88 -2.18
C ALA A 579 -18.50 -34.39 -1.96
N MET A 580 -19.60 -35.03 -1.52
CA MET A 580 -19.65 -36.48 -1.34
C MET A 580 -19.36 -37.23 -2.65
N ARG A 581 -19.95 -36.76 -3.76
CA ARG A 581 -19.68 -37.31 -5.09
C ARG A 581 -18.21 -37.17 -5.49
N ILE A 582 -17.61 -35.99 -5.28
CA ILE A 582 -16.19 -35.75 -5.58
C ILE A 582 -15.30 -36.67 -4.75
N ILE A 583 -15.58 -36.84 -3.46
CA ILE A 583 -14.79 -37.73 -2.60
C ILE A 583 -14.89 -39.18 -3.10
N GLN A 584 -16.08 -39.63 -3.48
CA GLN A 584 -16.30 -41.01 -3.97
C GLN A 584 -15.64 -41.28 -5.32
N GLU A 585 -15.68 -40.32 -6.25
CA GLU A 585 -15.14 -40.46 -7.60
C GLU A 585 -13.62 -40.21 -7.67
N GLU A 586 -13.12 -39.21 -6.92
CA GLU A 586 -11.79 -38.62 -7.13
C GLU A 586 -10.96 -38.48 -5.83
N GLY A 587 -11.56 -38.72 -4.66
CA GLY A 587 -10.89 -38.66 -3.36
C GLY A 587 -10.85 -37.28 -2.68
N LEU A 588 -10.51 -37.28 -1.39
CA LEU A 588 -10.55 -36.10 -0.52
C LEU A 588 -9.57 -34.98 -0.94
N MET A 589 -8.40 -35.36 -1.47
CA MET A 589 -7.43 -34.39 -1.99
C MET A 589 -8.03 -33.51 -3.12
N VAL A 590 -8.86 -34.09 -3.99
CA VAL A 590 -9.49 -33.35 -5.10
C VAL A 590 -10.55 -32.39 -4.58
N LEU A 591 -11.27 -32.75 -3.52
CA LEU A 591 -12.16 -31.82 -2.81
C LEU A 591 -11.38 -30.65 -2.21
N CYS A 592 -10.28 -30.91 -1.51
CA CYS A 592 -9.40 -29.88 -0.92
C CYS A 592 -8.89 -28.89 -1.97
N ARG A 593 -8.43 -29.41 -3.12
CA ARG A 593 -8.02 -28.59 -4.27
C ARG A 593 -9.17 -27.74 -4.81
N THR A 594 -10.38 -28.31 -4.88
CA THR A 594 -11.58 -27.59 -5.35
C THR A 594 -11.94 -26.44 -4.42
N LEU A 595 -11.82 -26.63 -3.10
CA LEU A 595 -12.05 -25.58 -2.11
C LEU A 595 -11.07 -24.41 -2.27
N PHE A 596 -9.78 -24.69 -2.47
CA PHE A 596 -8.78 -23.64 -2.75
C PHE A 596 -9.09 -22.82 -4.01
N ASN A 597 -9.72 -23.44 -5.02
CA ASN A 597 -10.08 -22.78 -6.27
C ASN A 597 -11.49 -22.15 -6.26
N SER A 598 -12.18 -22.15 -5.12
CA SER A 598 -13.51 -21.55 -5.03
C SER A 598 -13.44 -20.02 -4.93
N SER A 599 -14.44 -19.32 -5.48
CA SER A 599 -14.52 -17.85 -5.36
C SER A 599 -14.55 -17.38 -3.90
N GLN A 600 -15.17 -18.15 -3.00
CA GLN A 600 -15.24 -17.80 -1.58
C GLN A 600 -13.90 -17.94 -0.85
N PHE A 601 -13.00 -18.78 -1.36
CA PHE A 601 -11.66 -18.87 -0.81
C PHE A 601 -10.84 -17.61 -1.12
N VAL A 602 -11.00 -17.06 -2.33
CA VAL A 602 -10.21 -15.94 -2.84
C VAL A 602 -10.84 -14.56 -2.64
N LEU A 603 -12.14 -14.48 -2.32
CA LEU A 603 -12.87 -13.22 -2.14
C LEU A 603 -13.18 -12.93 -0.66
N ILE A 604 -13.23 -11.64 -0.35
CA ILE A 604 -13.76 -11.08 0.89
C ILE A 604 -14.96 -10.20 0.52
N GLU A 605 -16.05 -10.39 1.26
CA GLU A 605 -17.36 -9.75 1.07
C GLU A 605 -17.89 -9.14 2.35
#